data_AF-A0A2D6MBZ5-F1
#
_entry.id   AF-A0A2D6MBZ5-F1
#
_cell.length_a   1.000
_cell.length_b   1.000
_cell.length_c   1.000
_cell.angle_alpha   90.00
_cell.angle_beta   90.00
_cell.angle_gamma   90.00
#
_symmetry.space_group_name_H-M   'P 1'
#
loop_
_entity.id
_entity.type
_entity.pdbx_description
1 polymer ?
#
loop_
_entity_poly.entity_id
_entity_poly.type
_entity_poly.pdbx_seq_one_letter_code
_entity_poly.pdbx_strand_id
1 'polypeptide(L)'
;MSCYEWERGTIRIPAGQYSAFRKKVLAAWNKRQKYLLKVAKEVHARLKKAGYRKRNFDFGNHFRENFEQLISLTRENSFLHADNEDDRWIISRLLFDDDKKPHLPKQKDLKLVPISKQTSIHFDDASISFNDENKTVTWSVSENNHAVERAHEHPMAGVLFEALENVEWKRKSGGTIVKNDEYHRESYEEDGGGNYATHRYGPLGGEKTGRKRHAPPIGGYGYQPMGLSFSITHTTRRF
;
A
#
# COMPACT_ATOMS: atom_id res chain seq x y z
N MET A 1 -2.20 18.98 17.28
CA MET A 1 -1.39 18.53 18.44
C MET A 1 -0.45 17.44 17.95
N SER A 2 0.76 17.35 18.48
CA SER A 2 1.63 16.20 18.22
C SER A 2 1.13 14.97 18.98
N CYS A 3 1.26 13.79 18.37
CA CYS A 3 0.96 12.49 18.98
C CYS A 3 2.03 11.51 18.48
N TYR A 4 3.05 11.24 19.31
CA TYR A 4 4.08 10.25 18.97
C TYR A 4 3.56 8.85 19.28
N GLU A 5 3.45 8.02 18.25
CA GLU A 5 2.89 6.68 18.34
C GLU A 5 3.72 5.68 17.56
N TRP A 6 3.68 4.42 17.99
CA TRP A 6 4.28 3.29 17.28
C TRP A 6 3.37 2.07 17.36
N GLU A 7 3.52 1.16 16.40
CA GLU A 7 2.75 -0.09 16.37
C GLU A 7 3.63 -1.25 15.88
N ARG A 8 3.58 -2.41 16.56
CA ARG A 8 4.36 -3.58 16.16
C ARG A 8 3.66 -4.88 16.53
N GLY A 9 3.83 -5.89 15.69
CA GLY A 9 3.39 -7.25 16.01
C GLY A 9 3.98 -8.29 15.08
N THR A 10 4.05 -9.52 15.56
CA THR A 10 4.48 -10.68 14.78
C THR A 10 3.37 -11.71 14.75
N ILE A 11 2.95 -12.07 13.54
CA ILE A 11 1.85 -12.99 13.29
C ILE A 11 2.39 -14.26 12.64
N ARG A 12 2.13 -15.41 13.27
CA ARG A 12 2.49 -16.72 12.72
C ARG A 12 1.39 -17.23 11.81
N ILE A 13 1.70 -17.39 10.52
CA ILE A 13 0.76 -17.91 9.53
C ILE A 13 0.81 -19.44 9.51
N PRO A 14 -0.32 -20.15 9.34
CA PRO A 14 -0.32 -21.58 9.11
C PRO A 14 0.59 -21.98 7.93
N ALA A 15 1.41 -23.02 8.12
CA ALA A 15 2.44 -23.40 7.14
C ALA A 15 1.89 -23.63 5.72
N GLY A 16 0.71 -24.25 5.59
CA GLY A 16 0.07 -24.52 4.30
C GLY A 16 -0.43 -23.26 3.56
N GLN A 17 -0.60 -22.13 4.26
CA GLN A 17 -1.08 -20.86 3.67
C GLN A 17 0.04 -19.83 3.51
N TYR A 18 1.16 -19.96 4.22
CA TYR A 18 2.21 -18.95 4.28
C TYR A 18 2.77 -18.56 2.89
N SER A 19 3.05 -19.54 2.02
CA SER A 19 3.59 -19.25 0.67
C SER A 19 2.62 -18.43 -0.18
N ALA A 20 1.33 -18.77 -0.18
CA ALA A 20 0.30 -18.04 -0.90
C ALA A 20 0.08 -16.64 -0.31
N PHE A 21 0.00 -16.54 1.02
CA PHE A 21 -0.10 -15.28 1.75
C PHE A 21 1.03 -14.32 1.39
N ARG A 22 2.28 -14.78 1.52
CA ARG A 22 3.47 -13.99 1.19
C ARG A 22 3.49 -13.59 -0.29
N LYS A 23 3.21 -14.53 -1.19
CA LYS A 23 3.13 -14.24 -2.64
C LYS A 23 2.11 -13.14 -2.94
N LYS A 24 0.94 -13.14 -2.30
CA LYS A 24 -0.10 -12.10 -2.46
C LYS A 24 0.46 -10.72 -2.12
N VAL A 25 1.05 -10.56 -0.93
CA VAL A 25 1.57 -9.26 -0.47
C VAL A 25 2.76 -8.78 -1.32
N LEU A 26 3.75 -9.65 -1.58
CA LEU A 26 4.92 -9.29 -2.39
C LEU A 26 4.56 -8.99 -3.85
N ALA A 27 3.56 -9.69 -4.42
CA ALA A 27 3.08 -9.41 -5.76
C ALA A 27 2.39 -8.03 -5.84
N ALA A 28 1.62 -7.66 -4.82
CA ALA A 28 1.00 -6.33 -4.74
C ALA A 28 2.05 -5.22 -4.66
N TRP A 29 3.09 -5.40 -3.82
CA TRP A 29 4.21 -4.47 -3.75
C TRP A 29 4.90 -4.29 -5.11
N ASN A 30 5.29 -5.40 -5.75
CA ASN A 30 5.95 -5.36 -7.05
C ASN A 30 5.04 -4.77 -8.15
N LYS A 31 3.72 -4.96 -8.06
CA LYS A 31 2.73 -4.32 -8.95
C LYS A 31 2.72 -2.81 -8.76
N ARG A 32 2.70 -2.32 -7.50
CA ARG A 32 2.78 -0.89 -7.18
C ARG A 32 4.09 -0.27 -7.68
N GLN A 33 5.25 -0.89 -7.41
CA GLN A 33 6.55 -0.40 -7.91
C GLN A 33 6.58 -0.25 -9.44
N LYS A 34 6.04 -1.23 -10.18
CA LYS A 34 5.92 -1.15 -11.64
C LYS A 34 4.97 -0.05 -12.10
N TYR A 35 3.88 0.17 -11.37
CA TYR A 35 2.96 1.27 -11.65
C TYR A 35 3.65 2.63 -11.45
N LEU A 36 4.38 2.83 -10.34
CA LEU A 36 5.14 4.06 -10.10
C LEU A 36 6.17 4.33 -11.20
N LEU A 37 6.86 3.30 -11.70
CA LEU A 37 7.76 3.45 -12.86
C LEU A 37 7.02 3.93 -14.11
N LYS A 38 5.84 3.37 -14.38
CA LYS A 38 5.02 3.76 -15.53
C LYS A 38 4.65 5.25 -15.42
N VAL A 39 4.14 5.67 -14.27
CA VAL A 39 3.79 7.08 -14.00
C VAL A 39 5.02 7.98 -14.14
N ALA A 40 6.16 7.59 -13.57
CA ALA A 40 7.40 8.35 -13.69
C ALA A 40 7.83 8.54 -15.15
N LYS A 41 7.75 7.50 -15.99
CA LYS A 41 8.06 7.61 -17.43
C LYS A 41 7.13 8.57 -18.16
N GLU A 42 5.84 8.55 -17.83
CA GLU A 42 4.85 9.46 -18.41
C GLU A 42 5.13 10.91 -18.01
N VAL A 43 5.40 11.16 -16.72
CA VAL A 43 5.78 12.49 -16.21
C VAL A 43 7.07 12.97 -16.87
N HIS A 44 8.10 12.13 -16.96
CA HIS A 44 9.34 12.44 -17.66
C HIS A 44 9.09 12.86 -19.13
N ALA A 45 8.24 12.14 -19.85
CA ALA A 45 7.92 12.48 -21.24
C ALA A 45 7.25 13.86 -21.35
N ARG A 46 6.34 14.19 -20.42
CA ARG A 46 5.70 15.50 -20.35
C ARG A 46 6.69 16.61 -20.04
N LEU A 47 7.55 16.41 -19.03
CA LEU A 47 8.60 17.36 -18.65
C LEU A 47 9.58 17.63 -19.79
N LYS A 48 10.05 16.57 -20.47
CA LYS A 48 10.97 16.69 -21.61
C LYS A 48 10.34 17.48 -22.76
N LYS A 49 9.04 17.27 -23.03
CA LYS A 49 8.30 18.05 -24.03
C LYS A 49 8.15 19.51 -23.61
N ALA A 50 7.81 19.77 -22.34
CA ALA A 50 7.57 21.11 -21.82
C ALA A 50 8.85 21.97 -21.79
N GLY A 51 10.00 21.37 -21.48
CA GLY A 51 11.31 22.03 -21.43
C GLY A 51 12.07 22.08 -22.76
N TYR A 52 11.54 21.51 -23.85
CA TYR A 52 12.25 21.45 -25.12
C TYR A 52 12.61 22.84 -25.65
N ARG A 53 13.90 23.06 -25.93
CA ARG A 53 14.50 24.33 -26.40
C ARG A 53 14.30 25.54 -25.47
N LYS A 54 13.83 25.36 -24.23
CA LYS A 54 13.70 26.43 -23.25
C LYS A 54 14.97 26.52 -22.40
N ARG A 55 15.59 27.71 -22.34
CA ARG A 55 16.69 27.99 -21.42
C ARG A 55 16.12 28.22 -20.01
N ASN A 56 16.87 27.83 -18.98
CA ASN A 56 16.49 28.02 -17.57
C ASN A 56 15.09 27.49 -17.22
N PHE A 57 14.69 26.39 -17.86
CA PHE A 57 13.39 25.76 -17.60
C PHE A 57 13.37 25.13 -16.20
N ASP A 58 12.37 25.49 -15.40
CA ASP A 58 12.20 24.99 -14.03
C ASP A 58 11.44 23.65 -14.04
N PHE A 59 12.20 22.56 -14.05
CA PHE A 59 11.63 21.22 -14.03
C PHE A 59 10.93 20.87 -12.70
N GLY A 60 11.31 21.49 -11.59
CA GLY A 60 10.75 21.19 -10.27
C GLY A 60 9.31 21.71 -10.14
N ASN A 61 9.10 22.97 -10.53
CA ASN A 61 7.75 23.54 -10.54
C ASN A 61 6.85 22.84 -11.57
N HIS A 62 7.36 22.59 -12.78
CA HIS A 62 6.59 21.86 -13.79
C HIS A 62 6.36 20.38 -13.44
N PHE A 63 7.21 19.76 -12.63
CA PHE A 63 6.97 18.41 -12.13
C PHE A 63 5.70 18.37 -11.29
N ARG A 64 5.55 19.31 -10.35
CA ARG A 64 4.36 19.40 -9.50
C ARG A 64 3.08 19.49 -10.34
N GLU A 65 3.04 20.42 -11.29
CA GLU A 65 1.87 20.63 -12.16
C GLU A 65 1.55 19.39 -13.01
N ASN A 66 2.56 18.79 -13.64
CA ASN A 66 2.35 17.64 -14.54
C ASN A 66 1.95 16.38 -13.77
N PHE A 67 2.45 16.22 -12.55
CA PHE A 67 2.12 15.12 -11.66
C PHE A 67 0.67 15.21 -11.19
N GLU A 68 0.24 16.38 -10.69
CA GLU A 68 -1.14 16.63 -10.25
C GLU A 68 -2.16 16.39 -11.38
N GLN A 69 -1.86 16.88 -12.59
CA GLN A 69 -2.70 16.64 -13.78
C GLN A 69 -2.76 15.17 -14.20
N LEU A 70 -1.67 14.42 -14.06
CA LEU A 70 -1.65 13.01 -14.43
C LEU A 70 -2.47 12.18 -13.43
N ILE A 71 -2.38 12.49 -12.14
CA ILE A 71 -3.17 11.83 -11.10
C ILE A 71 -4.66 12.13 -11.29
N SER A 72 -5.04 13.38 -11.53
CA SER A 72 -6.44 13.73 -11.72
C SER A 72 -7.10 12.96 -12.87
N LEU A 73 -6.34 12.68 -13.94
CA LEU A 73 -6.80 11.90 -15.10
C LEU A 73 -6.84 10.39 -14.85
N THR A 74 -6.06 9.88 -13.89
CA THR A 74 -5.96 8.44 -13.60
C THR A 74 -6.83 8.00 -12.42
N ARG A 75 -7.58 8.93 -11.81
CA ARG A 75 -8.51 8.70 -10.68
C ARG A 75 -9.62 7.68 -10.93
N GLU A 76 -9.82 7.20 -12.16
CA GLU A 76 -10.74 6.08 -12.42
C GLU A 76 -10.21 4.71 -11.95
N ASN A 77 -8.91 4.59 -11.61
CA ASN A 77 -8.31 3.34 -11.11
C ASN A 77 -8.08 3.37 -9.59
N SER A 78 -9.11 3.06 -8.82
CA SER A 78 -9.16 3.31 -7.36
C SER A 78 -8.16 2.57 -6.47
N PHE A 79 -7.59 1.47 -6.96
CA PHE A 79 -6.75 0.60 -6.13
C PHE A 79 -5.26 0.97 -6.13
N LEU A 80 -4.84 1.89 -7.01
CA LEU A 80 -3.43 2.27 -7.23
C LEU A 80 -3.27 3.80 -7.22
N HIS A 81 -4.07 4.50 -6.43
CA HIS A 81 -3.96 5.94 -6.37
C HIS A 81 -2.57 6.34 -5.85
N ALA A 82 -1.88 7.11 -6.69
CA ALA A 82 -0.65 7.82 -6.38
C ALA A 82 -0.94 9.19 -5.75
N ASP A 83 -2.05 9.30 -5.04
CA ASP A 83 -2.49 10.52 -4.37
C ASP A 83 -1.87 10.71 -2.98
N ASN A 84 -1.13 9.72 -2.48
CA ASN A 84 -0.29 9.89 -1.32
C ASN A 84 0.98 10.70 -1.67
N GLU A 85 1.36 11.65 -0.81
CA GLU A 85 2.59 12.42 -0.86
C GLU A 85 3.83 11.54 -1.05
N ASP A 86 3.82 10.33 -0.50
CA ASP A 86 4.84 9.31 -0.69
C ASP A 86 5.09 8.94 -2.16
N ASP A 87 4.03 8.74 -2.94
CA ASP A 87 4.19 8.33 -4.34
C ASP A 87 4.77 9.48 -5.17
N ARG A 88 4.41 10.73 -4.84
CA ARG A 88 5.04 11.92 -5.41
C ARG A 88 6.51 11.97 -5.07
N TRP A 89 6.88 11.71 -3.82
CA TRP A 89 8.27 11.71 -3.40
C TRP A 89 9.08 10.59 -4.08
N ILE A 90 8.53 9.38 -4.15
CA ILE A 90 9.16 8.24 -4.86
C ILE A 90 9.35 8.57 -6.34
N ILE A 91 8.32 9.10 -7.01
CA ILE A 91 8.41 9.44 -8.43
C ILE A 91 9.37 10.60 -8.67
N SER A 92 9.38 11.61 -7.79
CA SER A 92 10.37 12.68 -7.83
C SER A 92 11.78 12.11 -7.73
N ARG A 93 12.03 11.21 -6.78
CA ARG A 93 13.33 10.55 -6.61
C ARG A 93 13.72 9.65 -7.79
N LEU A 94 12.75 9.05 -8.47
CA LEU A 94 13.00 8.27 -9.69
C LEU A 94 13.34 9.15 -10.90
N LEU A 95 13.04 10.45 -10.85
CA LEU A 95 13.24 11.37 -11.97
C LEU A 95 14.42 12.30 -11.74
N PHE A 96 14.62 12.75 -10.52
CA PHE A 96 15.57 13.77 -10.16
C PHE A 96 16.60 13.17 -9.21
N ASP A 97 17.86 13.31 -9.61
CA ASP A 97 18.98 13.26 -8.66
C ASP A 97 19.19 14.67 -8.09
N ASP A 98 20.30 14.94 -7.40
CA ASP A 98 20.67 16.30 -6.95
C ASP A 98 20.73 17.33 -8.11
N ASP A 99 20.76 16.83 -9.35
CA ASP A 99 20.65 17.59 -10.58
C ASP A 99 19.21 18.05 -10.89
N LYS A 100 19.06 19.32 -11.29
CA LYS A 100 17.77 19.93 -11.68
C LYS A 100 17.13 19.35 -12.96
N LYS A 101 17.78 18.41 -13.66
CA LYS A 101 17.28 17.85 -14.93
C LYS A 101 16.74 16.44 -14.72
N PRO A 102 15.52 16.14 -15.21
CA PRO A 102 14.96 14.82 -15.03
C PRO A 102 15.71 13.81 -15.91
N HIS A 103 16.06 12.66 -15.34
CA HIS A 103 16.58 11.51 -16.07
C HIS A 103 15.46 10.52 -16.40
N LEU A 104 15.72 9.62 -17.35
CA LEU A 104 14.77 8.57 -17.72
C LEU A 104 14.80 7.44 -16.67
N PRO A 105 13.69 7.17 -15.95
CA PRO A 105 13.68 6.17 -14.90
C PRO A 105 13.78 4.76 -15.47
N LYS A 106 14.57 3.90 -14.82
CA LYS A 106 14.87 2.52 -15.24
C LYS A 106 14.30 1.52 -14.25
N GLN A 107 14.13 0.28 -14.71
CA GLN A 107 13.59 -0.79 -13.86
C GLN A 107 14.49 -1.14 -12.67
N LYS A 108 15.81 -0.95 -12.82
CA LYS A 108 16.78 -1.18 -11.74
C LYS A 108 16.66 -0.17 -10.59
N ASP A 109 15.99 0.95 -10.82
CA ASP A 109 15.79 2.00 -9.82
C ASP A 109 14.60 1.67 -8.89
N LEU A 110 13.85 0.61 -9.22
CA LEU A 110 12.74 0.12 -8.41
C LEU A 110 13.21 -0.78 -7.27
N LYS A 111 12.52 -0.67 -6.13
CA LYS A 111 12.68 -1.56 -4.97
C LYS A 111 11.91 -2.88 -5.18
N LEU A 112 12.14 -3.56 -6.29
CA LEU A 112 11.52 -4.86 -6.55
C LEU A 112 12.11 -5.90 -5.61
N VAL A 113 11.23 -6.73 -5.05
CA VAL A 113 11.63 -7.76 -4.09
C VAL A 113 11.41 -9.17 -4.64
N PRO A 114 12.34 -10.11 -4.38
CA PRO A 114 12.19 -11.49 -4.83
C PRO A 114 11.08 -12.19 -4.04
N ILE A 115 10.17 -12.86 -4.76
CA ILE A 115 9.05 -13.60 -4.14
C ILE A 115 9.53 -14.83 -3.36
N SER A 116 10.73 -15.35 -3.66
CA SER A 116 11.24 -16.62 -3.12
C SER A 116 12.17 -16.49 -1.91
N LYS A 117 12.69 -15.31 -1.57
CA LYS A 117 13.64 -15.11 -0.45
C LYS A 117 13.10 -14.26 0.68
N GLN A 118 13.48 -14.56 1.93
CA GLN A 118 13.24 -13.69 3.08
C GLN A 118 13.44 -12.21 2.70
N THR A 119 12.43 -11.39 2.98
CA THR A 119 12.32 -10.03 2.44
C THR A 119 11.63 -9.14 3.47
N SER A 120 12.10 -7.90 3.53
CA SER A 120 11.40 -6.79 4.17
C SER A 120 10.99 -5.75 3.12
N ILE A 121 9.78 -5.22 3.26
CA ILE A 121 9.29 -4.09 2.50
C ILE A 121 9.22 -2.90 3.47
N HIS A 122 9.68 -1.73 3.02
CA HIS A 122 9.62 -0.48 3.78
C HIS A 122 8.84 0.56 2.98
N PHE A 123 7.88 1.22 3.62
CA PHE A 123 7.09 2.31 3.06
C PHE A 123 6.64 3.24 4.17
N ASP A 124 6.69 4.55 3.93
CA ASP A 124 6.41 5.57 4.94
C ASP A 124 7.15 5.28 6.27
N ASP A 125 6.47 5.44 7.40
CA ASP A 125 6.93 5.06 8.75
C ASP A 125 6.85 3.54 9.05
N ALA A 126 6.45 2.70 8.09
CA ALA A 126 6.12 1.30 8.28
C ALA A 126 7.00 0.30 7.53
N SER A 127 7.00 -0.94 8.02
CA SER A 127 7.66 -2.07 7.39
C SER A 127 6.91 -3.38 7.59
N ILE A 128 7.02 -4.24 6.58
CA ILE A 128 6.50 -5.61 6.56
C ILE A 128 7.66 -6.56 6.32
N SER A 129 7.97 -7.41 7.30
CA SER A 129 9.05 -8.40 7.21
C SER A 129 8.50 -9.81 7.22
N PHE A 130 9.01 -10.68 6.34
CA PHE A 130 8.62 -12.08 6.26
C PHE A 130 9.77 -12.98 6.74
N ASN A 131 9.48 -13.96 7.60
CA ASN A 131 10.45 -14.96 8.03
C ASN A 131 9.98 -16.36 7.60
N ASP A 132 10.73 -16.95 6.66
CA ASP A 132 10.38 -18.22 6.03
C ASP A 132 10.58 -19.43 6.94
N GLU A 133 11.50 -19.37 7.90
CA GLU A 133 11.76 -20.46 8.83
C GLU A 133 10.59 -20.62 9.81
N ASN A 134 10.18 -19.50 10.40
CA ASN A 134 9.13 -19.47 11.42
C ASN A 134 7.71 -19.33 10.84
N LYS A 135 7.59 -19.09 9.51
CA LYS A 135 6.34 -18.79 8.82
C LYS A 135 5.61 -17.60 9.45
N THR A 136 6.37 -16.55 9.75
CA THR A 136 5.86 -15.35 10.42
C THR A 136 5.93 -14.14 9.52
N VAL A 137 5.02 -13.19 9.77
CA VAL A 137 5.06 -11.84 9.22
C VAL A 137 5.11 -10.86 10.38
N THR A 138 5.96 -9.86 10.28
CA THR A 138 6.10 -8.79 11.26
C THR A 138 5.66 -7.48 10.63
N TRP A 139 4.72 -6.81 11.31
CA TRP A 139 4.33 -5.43 11.08
C TRP A 139 5.08 -4.55 12.06
N SER A 140 5.67 -3.45 11.59
CA SER A 140 6.36 -2.50 12.44
C SER A 140 6.25 -1.09 11.88
N VAL A 141 5.68 -0.20 12.69
CA VAL A 141 5.64 1.25 12.51
C VAL A 141 6.64 1.87 13.48
N SER A 142 7.47 2.77 12.99
CA SER A 142 8.45 3.49 13.82
C SER A 142 7.77 4.58 14.65
N GLU A 143 8.31 4.89 15.81
CA GLU A 143 7.78 5.97 16.68
C GLU A 143 7.95 7.32 15.99
N ASN A 144 6.84 7.94 15.61
CA ASN A 144 6.81 9.26 14.97
C ASN A 144 5.42 9.90 15.14
N ASN A 145 5.31 11.20 14.86
CA ASN A 145 4.07 11.96 14.99
C ASN A 145 3.02 11.48 13.96
N HIS A 146 1.86 10.96 14.39
CA HIS A 146 0.81 10.36 13.54
C HIS A 146 1.32 9.23 12.62
N ALA A 147 2.33 8.49 13.07
CA ALA A 147 2.98 7.44 12.27
C ALA A 147 2.07 6.25 12.00
N VAL A 148 1.25 5.85 12.98
CA VAL A 148 0.38 4.68 12.85
C VAL A 148 -0.77 5.01 11.92
N GLU A 149 -1.38 6.19 12.06
CA GLU A 149 -2.42 6.64 11.13
C GLU A 149 -1.94 6.60 9.68
N ARG A 150 -0.81 7.27 9.37
CA ARG A 150 -0.25 7.27 8.00
C ARG A 150 0.13 5.87 7.51
N ALA A 151 0.73 5.06 8.38
CA ALA A 151 1.07 3.68 8.05
C ALA A 151 -0.15 2.85 7.63
N HIS A 152 -1.30 3.03 8.28
CA HIS A 152 -2.56 2.34 7.94
C HIS A 152 -3.25 2.91 6.70
N GLU A 153 -3.10 4.20 6.43
CA GLU A 153 -3.56 4.82 5.17
C GLU A 153 -2.79 4.32 3.95
N HIS A 154 -1.54 3.89 4.13
CA HIS A 154 -0.73 3.39 3.04
C HIS A 154 -1.34 2.10 2.41
N PRO A 155 -1.53 2.02 1.08
CA PRO A 155 -2.24 0.90 0.44
C PRO A 155 -1.67 -0.50 0.71
N MET A 156 -0.37 -0.58 1.02
CA MET A 156 0.25 -1.86 1.37
C MET A 156 -0.16 -2.38 2.75
N ALA A 157 -0.51 -1.51 3.70
CA ALA A 157 -1.11 -1.94 4.96
C ALA A 157 -2.47 -2.59 4.70
N GLY A 158 -3.33 -1.94 3.90
CA GLY A 158 -4.61 -2.52 3.48
C GLY A 158 -4.46 -3.92 2.86
N VAL A 159 -3.50 -4.11 1.95
CA VAL A 159 -3.20 -5.43 1.36
C VAL A 159 -2.77 -6.46 2.41
N LEU A 160 -1.92 -6.08 3.37
CA LEU A 160 -1.46 -6.96 4.44
C LEU A 160 -2.62 -7.37 5.34
N PHE A 161 -3.39 -6.41 5.85
CA PHE A 161 -4.47 -6.65 6.79
C PHE A 161 -5.61 -7.43 6.14
N GLU A 162 -5.98 -7.12 4.91
CA GLU A 162 -6.94 -7.92 4.12
C GLU A 162 -6.41 -9.36 3.91
N ALA A 163 -5.12 -9.53 3.64
CA ALA A 163 -4.54 -10.87 3.51
C ALA A 163 -4.59 -11.64 4.84
N LEU A 164 -4.37 -10.98 5.98
CA LEU A 164 -4.45 -11.58 7.33
C LEU A 164 -5.89 -11.99 7.69
N GLU A 165 -6.88 -11.17 7.36
CA GLU A 165 -8.30 -11.49 7.58
C GLU A 165 -8.77 -12.75 6.85
N ASN A 166 -8.14 -13.05 5.70
CA ASN A 166 -8.46 -14.21 4.88
C ASN A 166 -7.71 -15.50 5.27
N VAL A 167 -6.86 -15.47 6.31
CA VAL A 167 -6.12 -16.66 6.76
C VAL A 167 -7.04 -17.57 7.57
N GLU A 168 -7.08 -18.86 7.22
CA GLU A 168 -7.72 -19.87 8.07
C GLU A 168 -6.81 -20.23 9.25
N TRP A 169 -7.04 -19.61 10.40
CA TRP A 169 -6.24 -19.83 11.61
C TRP A 169 -6.38 -21.25 12.16
N LYS A 170 -5.25 -21.81 12.62
CA LYS A 170 -5.11 -23.12 13.28
C LYS A 170 -4.55 -22.94 14.71
N ARG A 171 -4.61 -23.98 15.55
CA ARG A 171 -4.27 -23.96 17.00
C ARG A 171 -2.92 -23.31 17.36
N LYS A 172 -1.90 -23.40 16.51
CA LYS A 172 -0.53 -22.86 16.75
C LYS A 172 -0.18 -21.68 15.83
N SER A 173 -1.18 -20.90 15.41
CA SER A 173 -1.03 -19.76 14.50
C SER A 173 -1.76 -18.54 15.03
N GLY A 174 -1.46 -17.38 14.47
CA GLY A 174 -1.96 -16.10 14.93
C GLY A 174 -0.89 -15.25 15.59
N GLY A 175 -1.33 -14.24 16.34
CA GLY A 175 -0.48 -13.30 17.07
C GLY A 175 -1.22 -12.01 17.38
N THR A 176 -0.53 -11.08 17.99
CA THR A 176 -1.08 -9.79 18.41
C THR A 176 -0.21 -8.66 17.86
N ILE A 177 -0.86 -7.61 17.38
CA ILE A 177 -0.24 -6.32 17.10
C ILE A 177 -0.59 -5.40 18.25
N VAL A 178 0.44 -4.76 18.81
CA VAL A 178 0.33 -3.82 19.92
C VAL A 178 0.76 -2.43 19.47
N LYS A 179 0.09 -1.42 20.02
CA LYS A 179 0.35 0.00 19.81
C LYS A 179 0.67 0.65 21.16
N ASN A 180 1.42 1.74 21.10
CA ASN A 180 1.57 2.67 22.22
C ASN A 180 1.60 4.11 21.66
N ASP A 181 1.19 5.06 22.49
CA ASP A 181 1.22 6.48 22.18
C ASP A 181 1.67 7.31 23.41
N GLU A 182 2.03 8.56 23.16
CA GLU A 182 2.49 9.51 24.18
C GLU A 182 1.51 9.66 25.35
N TYR A 183 0.21 9.61 25.09
CA TYR A 183 -0.84 9.81 26.10
C TYR A 183 -1.06 8.59 26.99
N HIS A 184 -0.84 7.38 26.45
CA HIS A 184 -0.87 6.13 27.22
C HIS A 184 0.42 5.89 28.01
N ARG A 185 1.47 6.70 27.86
CA ARG A 185 2.73 6.52 28.60
C ARG A 185 2.71 7.22 29.97
N GLU A 186 1.90 8.27 30.14
CA GLU A 186 1.93 9.16 31.31
C GLU A 186 0.73 9.03 32.26
N SER A 187 -0.15 8.03 32.07
CA SER A 187 -1.20 7.75 33.05
C SER A 187 -0.56 7.37 34.40
N TYR A 188 -0.71 8.25 35.40
CA TYR A 188 -0.23 8.09 36.78
C TYR A 188 -0.94 6.96 37.57
N GLU A 189 -1.91 6.27 36.97
CA GLU A 189 -2.62 5.13 37.56
C GLU A 189 -1.79 3.82 37.45
N GLU A 190 -1.79 2.99 38.50
CA GLU A 190 -1.29 1.61 38.44
C GLU A 190 -1.99 0.86 37.30
N ASP A 191 -1.23 0.25 36.37
CA ASP A 191 -1.63 -0.35 35.07
C ASP A 191 -1.84 0.61 33.87
N GLY A 192 -1.67 1.93 34.03
CA GLY A 192 -2.02 2.91 32.98
C GLY A 192 -1.01 3.14 31.85
N GLY A 193 0.21 2.59 31.93
CA GLY A 193 1.35 2.92 31.06
C GLY A 193 1.61 1.98 29.86
N GLY A 194 0.69 1.07 29.55
CA GLY A 194 0.97 -0.16 28.80
C GLY A 194 0.67 -0.11 27.30
N ASN A 195 1.48 -0.85 26.52
CA ASN A 195 1.14 -1.18 25.13
C ASN A 195 -0.24 -1.88 25.09
N TYR A 196 -1.12 -1.45 24.20
CA TYR A 196 -2.45 -2.04 24.04
C TYR A 196 -2.58 -2.78 22.70
N ALA A 197 -3.40 -3.84 22.67
CA ALA A 197 -3.59 -4.64 21.47
C ALA A 197 -4.54 -3.95 20.47
N THR A 198 -4.08 -3.68 19.25
CA THR A 198 -4.90 -3.12 18.16
C THR A 198 -5.48 -4.21 17.27
N HIS A 199 -4.73 -5.27 17.02
CA HIS A 199 -5.18 -6.42 16.24
C HIS A 199 -4.84 -7.75 16.90
N ARG A 200 -5.78 -8.69 16.84
CA ARG A 200 -5.62 -10.05 17.36
C ARG A 200 -6.01 -11.04 16.27
N TYR A 201 -5.07 -11.92 15.93
CA TYR A 201 -5.26 -12.93 14.90
C TYR A 201 -5.13 -14.33 15.50
N GLY A 202 -6.06 -15.21 15.14
CA GLY A 202 -6.04 -16.63 15.48
C GLY A 202 -5.95 -16.96 16.98
N PRO A 203 -5.76 -18.25 17.31
CA PRO A 203 -5.67 -18.72 18.70
C PRO A 203 -4.52 -18.11 19.50
N LEU A 204 -3.38 -17.82 18.87
CA LEU A 204 -2.24 -17.19 19.58
C LEU A 204 -2.50 -15.72 19.95
N GLY A 205 -3.46 -15.04 19.32
CA GLY A 205 -3.85 -13.67 19.65
C GLY A 205 -4.98 -13.56 20.69
N GLY A 206 -5.52 -14.68 21.19
CA GLY A 206 -6.60 -14.69 22.19
C GLY A 206 -8.04 -14.51 21.67
N GLU A 207 -8.25 -14.49 20.33
CA GLU A 207 -9.52 -14.31 19.56
C GLU A 207 -10.39 -13.07 19.93
N LYS A 208 -11.11 -12.38 19.01
CA LYS A 208 -11.71 -12.76 17.73
C LYS A 208 -11.53 -11.69 16.64
N THR A 209 -11.31 -12.13 15.40
CA THR A 209 -12.36 -12.14 14.36
C THR A 209 -12.05 -13.19 13.31
N GLY A 210 -12.81 -14.28 13.34
CA GLY A 210 -13.51 -14.68 12.13
C GLY A 210 -14.92 -14.14 12.25
N ARG A 211 -15.25 -13.01 11.60
CA ARG A 211 -16.60 -12.94 11.03
C ARG A 211 -16.60 -14.08 10.04
N LYS A 212 -17.15 -15.24 10.42
CA LYS A 212 -17.76 -16.10 9.42
C LYS A 212 -18.77 -15.19 8.73
N ARG A 213 -18.41 -14.59 7.60
CA ARG A 213 -19.41 -14.16 6.64
C ARG A 213 -20.09 -15.46 6.24
N HIS A 214 -21.10 -15.89 7.02
CA HIS A 214 -22.24 -16.52 6.39
C HIS A 214 -22.62 -15.53 5.32
N ALA A 215 -22.35 -15.88 4.06
CA ALA A 215 -23.08 -15.26 2.98
C ALA A 215 -24.55 -15.35 3.41
N PRO A 216 -25.30 -14.22 3.50
CA PRO A 216 -26.73 -14.35 3.66
C PRO A 216 -27.21 -15.27 2.53
N PRO A 217 -28.19 -16.17 2.79
CA PRO A 217 -28.84 -16.85 1.69
C PRO A 217 -29.23 -15.77 0.68
N ILE A 218 -28.89 -16.00 -0.59
CA ILE A 218 -29.30 -15.15 -1.70
C ILE A 218 -30.83 -15.29 -1.80
N GLY A 219 -31.53 -14.61 -0.90
CA GLY A 219 -32.96 -14.34 -0.98
C GLY A 219 -33.10 -13.23 -2.00
N GLY A 220 -33.64 -13.58 -3.16
CA GLY A 220 -33.74 -12.72 -4.32
C GLY A 220 -34.44 -11.39 -4.01
N TYR A 221 -33.70 -10.31 -4.16
CA TYR A 221 -34.26 -9.05 -4.61
C TYR A 221 -33.68 -8.79 -5.99
N GLY A 222 -34.57 -8.82 -6.99
CA GLY A 222 -34.25 -8.67 -8.40
C GLY A 222 -33.58 -7.34 -8.68
N TYR A 223 -32.30 -7.41 -9.06
CA TYR A 223 -31.67 -6.36 -9.83
C TYR A 223 -32.09 -6.54 -11.29
N GLN A 224 -32.94 -5.65 -11.78
CA GLN A 224 -33.14 -5.49 -13.22
C GLN A 224 -31.87 -4.85 -13.80
N PRO A 225 -31.21 -5.46 -14.78
CA PRO A 225 -30.10 -4.82 -15.47
C PRO A 225 -30.65 -3.65 -16.30
N MET A 226 -30.26 -2.42 -15.94
CA MET A 226 -30.39 -1.27 -16.82
C MET A 226 -29.55 -1.53 -18.07
N GLY A 227 -30.23 -1.86 -19.16
CA GLY A 227 -29.62 -2.09 -20.46
C GLY A 227 -28.98 -0.80 -20.98
N LEU A 228 -27.66 -0.71 -20.88
CA LEU A 228 -26.86 0.19 -21.69
C LEU A 228 -26.79 -0.39 -23.11
N SER A 229 -27.72 0.03 -23.96
CA SER A 229 -27.66 -0.21 -25.40
C SER A 229 -26.53 0.62 -26.00
N PHE A 230 -25.41 -0.03 -26.33
CA PHE A 230 -24.40 0.55 -27.21
C PHE A 230 -24.86 0.38 -28.66
N SER A 231 -25.31 1.47 -29.28
CA SER A 231 -25.55 1.57 -30.71
C SER A 231 -24.21 1.77 -31.43
N ILE A 232 -23.72 0.72 -32.09
CA ILE A 232 -22.55 0.78 -32.98
C ILE A 232 -23.02 1.32 -34.34
N THR A 233 -22.84 2.60 -34.61
CA THR A 233 -23.01 3.16 -35.96
C THR A 233 -21.82 2.79 -36.84
N HIS A 234 -22.02 1.82 -37.73
CA HIS A 234 -21.10 1.55 -38.85
C HIS A 234 -21.17 2.69 -39.87
N THR A 235 -20.10 3.48 -39.97
CA THR A 235 -19.91 4.44 -41.07
C THR A 235 -19.24 3.72 -42.23
N THR A 236 -20.03 3.30 -43.21
CA THR A 236 -19.51 2.74 -44.47
C THR A 236 -19.10 3.90 -45.39
N ARG A 237 -17.80 4.17 -45.51
CA ARG A 237 -17.26 4.98 -46.61
C ARG A 237 -17.29 4.13 -47.89
N ARG A 238 -18.06 4.55 -48.88
CA ARG A 238 -17.88 4.10 -50.27
C ARG A 238 -16.80 4.96 -50.93
N PHE A 239 -15.91 4.28 -51.65
CA PHE A 239 -15.08 4.84 -52.71
C PHE A 239 -15.89 4.95 -54.00
#